data_AF-A0A7W7W5K7-F1
#
_entry.id   AF-A0A7W7W5K7-F1
#
_cell.length_a   1.000
_cell.length_b   1.000
_cell.length_c   1.000
_cell.angle_alpha   90.00
_cell.angle_beta   90.00
_cell.angle_gamma   90.00
#
_symmetry.space_group_name_H-M   'P 1'
#
loop_
_entity.id
_entity.type
_entity.pdbx_description
1 polymer ?
#
loop_
_entity_poly.entity_id
_entity_poly.type
_entity_poly.pdbx_seq_one_letter_code
_entity_poly.pdbx_strand_id
1 'polypeptide(L)'
;MTSAEIRIGGPADVPRLAEVSRAAFALFGQAGLDLPPDDPEAELSGAGRLLVAEFPGPEGGPLAVGFAQLVELDGHAHLAEISVHPDYGRRGVGSALLEAACADAAGRGLAAMTLTTFRDVPFNGPWYARMGFTELPREQWGAELAAQWRAEEGLLVAPRVVLCRELF
;
A
#
# COMPACT_ATOMS: atom_id res chain seq x y z
N MET A 1 18.18 -12.82 -12.48
CA MET A 1 16.82 -12.28 -12.27
C MET A 1 16.97 -10.87 -11.77
N THR A 2 16.49 -9.88 -12.53
CA THR A 2 16.58 -8.48 -12.08
C THR A 2 15.57 -8.28 -10.95
N SER A 3 16.08 -7.99 -9.75
CA SER A 3 15.25 -7.58 -8.60
C SER A 3 14.84 -6.12 -8.79
N ALA A 4 13.69 -5.73 -8.26
CA ALA A 4 13.34 -4.31 -8.16
C ALA A 4 14.35 -3.61 -7.24
N GLU A 5 14.73 -2.39 -7.59
CA GLU A 5 15.41 -1.48 -6.66
C GLU A 5 14.36 -0.62 -5.96
N ILE A 6 14.51 -0.40 -4.65
CA ILE A 6 13.56 0.40 -3.87
C ILE A 6 14.24 1.67 -3.40
N ARG A 7 13.59 2.81 -3.62
CA ARG A 7 14.05 4.12 -3.18
C ARG A 7 12.93 4.94 -2.57
N ILE A 8 13.31 6.01 -1.88
CA ILE A 8 12.35 7.05 -1.48
C ILE A 8 11.85 7.79 -2.72
N GLY A 9 10.54 7.94 -2.80
CA GLY A 9 9.84 8.69 -3.84
C GLY A 9 9.66 10.16 -3.48
N GLY A 10 9.29 10.96 -4.48
CA GLY A 10 8.93 12.36 -4.30
C GLY A 10 7.85 12.81 -5.29
N PRO A 11 7.48 14.12 -5.27
CA PRO A 11 6.39 14.65 -6.09
C PRO A 11 6.54 14.40 -7.60
N ALA A 12 7.77 14.31 -8.10
CA ALA A 12 8.05 14.02 -9.51
C ALA A 12 7.63 12.60 -9.94
N ASP A 13 7.48 11.68 -8.99
CA ASP A 13 7.05 10.30 -9.26
C ASP A 13 5.53 10.20 -9.44
N VAL A 14 4.75 11.15 -8.87
CA VAL A 14 3.28 11.08 -8.75
C VAL A 14 2.58 10.75 -10.08
N PRO A 15 2.86 11.42 -11.22
CA PRO A 15 2.17 11.11 -12.47
C PRO A 15 2.31 9.64 -12.87
N ARG A 16 3.53 9.09 -12.73
CA ARG A 16 3.82 7.70 -13.08
C ARG A 16 3.23 6.73 -12.05
N LEU A 17 3.25 7.07 -10.76
CA LEU A 17 2.66 6.23 -9.72
C LEU A 17 1.12 6.18 -9.84
N ALA A 18 0.48 7.29 -10.25
CA ALA A 18 -0.94 7.31 -10.52
C ALA A 18 -1.33 6.37 -11.67
N GLU A 19 -0.52 6.27 -12.73
CA GLU A 19 -0.71 5.25 -13.77
C GLU A 19 -0.59 3.82 -13.22
N VAL A 20 0.39 3.57 -12.35
CA VAL A 20 0.57 2.27 -11.69
C VAL A 20 -0.62 1.92 -10.81
N SER A 21 -1.13 2.87 -10.02
CA SER A 21 -2.30 2.71 -9.17
C SER A 21 -3.53 2.35 -10.00
N ARG A 22 -3.85 3.14 -11.05
CA ARG A 22 -4.98 2.85 -11.96
C ARG A 22 -4.88 1.46 -12.62
N ALA A 23 -3.67 1.06 -13.03
CA ALA A 23 -3.44 -0.26 -13.62
C ALA A 23 -3.65 -1.40 -12.60
N ALA A 24 -3.21 -1.21 -11.35
CA ALA A 24 -3.42 -2.17 -10.26
C ALA A 24 -4.90 -2.23 -9.85
N PHE A 25 -5.60 -1.10 -9.83
CA PHE A 25 -7.01 -0.99 -9.47
C PHE A 25 -7.91 -1.86 -10.35
N ALA A 26 -7.57 -1.99 -11.64
CA ALA A 26 -8.29 -2.84 -12.58
C ALA A 26 -8.36 -4.33 -12.16
N LEU A 27 -7.46 -4.79 -11.26
CA LEU A 27 -7.48 -6.15 -10.70
C LEU A 27 -8.68 -6.37 -9.75
N PHE A 28 -9.17 -5.33 -9.08
CA PHE A 28 -10.36 -5.45 -8.22
C PHE A 28 -11.62 -5.75 -9.03
N GLY A 29 -11.78 -5.11 -10.20
CA GLY A 29 -12.86 -5.43 -11.14
C GLY A 29 -12.81 -6.88 -11.63
N GLN A 30 -11.61 -7.42 -11.89
CA GLN A 30 -11.43 -8.84 -12.25
C GLN A 30 -11.77 -9.79 -11.10
N ALA A 31 -11.64 -9.33 -9.86
CA ALA A 31 -12.04 -10.05 -8.65
C ALA A 31 -13.54 -9.90 -8.31
N GLY A 32 -14.32 -9.20 -9.15
CA GLY A 32 -15.75 -8.98 -8.94
C GLY A 32 -16.10 -7.88 -7.94
N LEU A 33 -15.15 -6.98 -7.66
CA LEU A 33 -15.37 -5.82 -6.79
C LEU A 33 -15.53 -4.56 -7.63
N ASP A 34 -16.69 -3.92 -7.51
CA ASP A 34 -16.98 -2.62 -8.10
C ASP A 34 -16.64 -1.55 -7.05
N LEU A 35 -15.52 -0.88 -7.25
CA LEU A 35 -15.02 0.14 -6.33
C LEU A 35 -15.40 1.53 -6.84
N PRO A 36 -15.71 2.48 -5.94
CA PRO A 36 -15.95 3.86 -6.35
C PRO A 36 -14.70 4.42 -7.05
N PRO A 37 -14.87 5.38 -7.97
CA PRO A 37 -13.74 6.04 -8.61
C PRO A 37 -12.87 6.75 -7.58
N ASP A 38 -11.56 6.66 -7.74
CA ASP A 38 -10.55 7.33 -6.94
C ASP A 38 -9.89 8.49 -7.72
N ASP A 39 -9.05 9.25 -7.03
CA ASP A 39 -8.13 10.22 -7.66
C ASP A 39 -6.71 9.94 -7.19
N PRO A 40 -5.99 9.00 -7.85
CA PRO A 40 -4.67 8.59 -7.41
C PRO A 40 -3.65 9.73 -7.38
N GLU A 41 -3.78 10.75 -8.25
CA GLU A 41 -2.86 11.89 -8.22
C GLU A 41 -3.08 12.75 -6.98
N ALA A 42 -4.33 13.02 -6.62
CA ALA A 42 -4.65 13.74 -5.40
C ALA A 42 -4.21 12.97 -4.15
N GLU A 43 -4.46 11.66 -4.08
CA GLU A 43 -4.08 10.80 -2.97
C GLU A 43 -2.55 10.73 -2.79
N LEU A 44 -1.82 10.52 -3.90
CA LEU A 44 -0.35 10.44 -3.89
C LEU A 44 0.34 11.79 -3.66
N SER A 45 -0.32 12.90 -4.02
CA SER A 45 0.17 14.25 -3.74
C SER A 45 -0.03 14.66 -2.28
N GLY A 46 -0.79 13.87 -1.52
CA GLY A 46 -1.02 14.08 -0.10
C GLY A 46 0.27 14.00 0.74
N ALA A 47 0.16 14.39 2.01
CA ALA A 47 1.25 14.26 2.95
C ALA A 47 1.53 12.77 3.24
N GLY A 48 2.78 12.35 3.11
CA GLY A 48 3.16 10.97 3.39
C GLY A 48 4.58 10.64 2.95
N ARG A 49 5.01 9.44 3.28
CA ARG A 49 6.26 8.85 2.83
C ARG A 49 5.98 7.94 1.64
N LEU A 50 6.66 8.18 0.53
CA LEU A 50 6.56 7.33 -0.66
C LEU A 50 7.81 6.46 -0.78
N LEU A 51 7.61 5.17 -1.02
CA LEU A 51 8.64 4.26 -1.50
C LEU A 51 8.29 3.81 -2.91
N VAL A 52 9.27 3.82 -3.81
CA VAL A 52 9.10 3.49 -5.23
C VAL A 52 9.96 2.27 -5.56
N ALA A 53 9.35 1.29 -6.23
CA ALA A 53 10.05 0.15 -6.81
C ALA A 53 10.33 0.40 -8.28
N GLU A 54 11.59 0.27 -8.68
CA GLU A 54 12.07 0.52 -10.02
C GLU A 54 12.64 -0.74 -10.69
N PHE A 55 12.41 -0.84 -11.99
CA PHE A 55 13.06 -1.79 -12.89
C PHE A 55 13.82 -1.02 -13.99
N PRO A 56 14.79 -1.66 -14.67
CA PRO A 56 15.28 -1.14 -15.93
C PRO A 56 14.13 -1.04 -16.94
N GLY A 57 13.89 0.15 -17.43
CA GLY A 57 12.91 0.46 -18.46
C GLY A 57 13.39 0.07 -19.86
N PRO A 58 12.50 0.13 -20.86
CA PRO A 58 12.81 -0.27 -22.24
C PRO A 58 13.98 0.49 -22.87
N GLU A 59 14.16 1.76 -22.48
CA GLU A 59 15.22 2.65 -22.97
C GLU A 59 16.47 2.65 -22.06
N GLY A 60 16.53 1.74 -21.07
CA GLY A 60 17.67 1.59 -20.17
C GLY A 60 17.68 2.53 -18.95
N GLY A 61 16.73 3.47 -18.85
CA GLY A 61 16.50 4.29 -17.65
C GLY A 61 15.64 3.59 -16.60
N PRO A 62 15.59 4.07 -15.34
CA PRO A 62 14.72 3.51 -14.32
C PRO A 62 13.25 3.73 -14.67
N LEU A 63 12.44 2.70 -14.44
CA LEU A 63 11.00 2.73 -14.61
C LEU A 63 10.34 2.36 -13.28
N ALA A 64 9.55 3.28 -12.72
CA ALA A 64 8.71 2.97 -11.57
C ALA A 64 7.61 1.97 -11.97
N VAL A 65 7.55 0.85 -11.25
CA VAL A 65 6.62 -0.27 -11.50
C VAL A 65 5.75 -0.60 -10.29
N GLY A 66 6.00 0.02 -9.15
CA GLY A 66 5.23 -0.16 -7.94
C GLY A 66 5.59 0.90 -6.90
N PHE A 67 4.73 1.06 -5.90
CA PHE A 67 4.98 1.96 -4.79
C PHE A 67 4.27 1.51 -3.52
N ALA A 68 4.70 2.07 -2.39
CA ALA A 68 4.01 2.05 -1.12
C ALA A 68 3.93 3.48 -0.57
N GLN A 69 2.72 3.91 -0.18
CA GLN A 69 2.48 5.19 0.47
C GLN A 69 2.19 4.97 1.95
N LEU A 70 2.95 5.64 2.81
CA LEU A 70 2.76 5.60 4.25
C LEU A 70 2.33 6.95 4.77
N VAL A 71 1.35 6.94 5.67
CA VAL A 71 1.01 8.06 6.56
C VAL A 71 1.26 7.65 8.00
N GLU A 72 1.13 8.58 8.94
CA GLU A 72 1.15 8.26 10.37
C GLU A 72 -0.26 8.40 10.93
N LEU A 73 -0.72 7.39 11.67
CA LEU A 73 -1.99 7.39 12.40
C LEU A 73 -1.77 6.80 13.79
N ASP A 74 -2.27 7.49 14.81
CA ASP A 74 -2.21 7.11 16.22
C ASP A 74 -0.78 6.77 16.70
N GLY A 75 0.23 7.44 16.13
CA GLY A 75 1.65 7.20 16.44
C GLY A 75 2.26 5.95 15.79
N HIS A 76 1.54 5.32 14.85
CA HIS A 76 2.00 4.18 14.06
C HIS A 76 2.13 4.55 12.59
N ALA A 77 2.95 3.80 11.85
CA ALA A 77 2.89 3.86 10.40
C ALA A 77 1.55 3.28 9.93
N HIS A 78 0.95 3.87 8.91
CA HIS A 78 -0.22 3.35 8.24
C HIS A 78 0.07 3.22 6.75
N LEU A 79 -0.04 2.00 6.21
CA LEU A 79 0.08 1.75 4.78
C LEU A 79 -1.23 2.15 4.11
N ALA A 80 -1.24 3.37 3.56
CA ALA A 80 -2.39 3.94 2.86
C ALA A 80 -2.64 3.22 1.54
N GLU A 81 -1.58 2.98 0.76
CA GLU A 81 -1.66 2.22 -0.48
C GLU A 81 -0.37 1.44 -0.73
N ILE A 82 -0.53 0.25 -1.33
CA ILE A 82 0.55 -0.44 -2.01
C ILE A 82 0.04 -0.96 -3.36
N SER A 83 0.72 -0.58 -4.42
CA SER A 83 0.31 -0.88 -5.78
C SER A 83 1.51 -1.32 -6.62
N VAL A 84 1.30 -2.34 -7.44
CA VAL A 84 2.29 -2.86 -8.40
C VAL A 84 1.61 -3.00 -9.74
N HIS A 85 2.26 -2.49 -10.79
CA HIS A 85 1.76 -2.58 -12.14
C HIS A 85 1.59 -4.07 -12.52
N PRO A 86 0.44 -4.49 -13.08
CA PRO A 86 0.14 -5.91 -13.33
C PRO A 86 1.21 -6.66 -14.13
N ASP A 87 1.83 -6.02 -15.13
CA ASP A 87 2.93 -6.61 -15.93
C ASP A 87 4.18 -6.98 -15.11
N TYR A 88 4.34 -6.35 -13.94
CA TYR A 88 5.43 -6.58 -12.99
C TYR A 88 4.98 -7.33 -11.73
N GLY A 89 3.69 -7.72 -11.68
CA GLY A 89 3.13 -8.54 -10.62
C GLY A 89 3.75 -9.94 -10.55
N ARG A 90 3.60 -10.60 -9.40
CA ARG A 90 4.12 -11.98 -9.14
C ARG A 90 5.64 -12.14 -9.29
N ARG A 91 6.41 -11.04 -9.26
CA ARG A 91 7.88 -11.02 -9.30
C ARG A 91 8.53 -10.68 -7.95
N GLY A 92 7.74 -10.69 -6.87
CA GLY A 92 8.20 -10.33 -5.51
C GLY A 92 8.23 -8.82 -5.21
N VAL A 93 7.84 -7.96 -6.16
CA VAL A 93 7.87 -6.48 -6.01
C VAL A 93 7.04 -6.00 -4.81
N GLY A 94 5.80 -6.48 -4.67
CA GLY A 94 4.92 -6.07 -3.56
C GLY A 94 5.49 -6.47 -2.19
N SER A 95 6.05 -7.68 -2.07
CA SER A 95 6.70 -8.10 -0.83
C SER A 95 7.95 -7.27 -0.54
N ALA A 96 8.76 -6.96 -1.55
CA ALA A 96 9.93 -6.11 -1.37
C ALA A 96 9.54 -4.68 -0.92
N LEU A 97 8.51 -4.10 -1.52
CA LEU A 97 7.95 -2.80 -1.13
C LEU A 97 7.42 -2.82 0.32
N LEU A 98 6.67 -3.86 0.70
CA LEU A 98 6.10 -3.97 2.04
C LEU A 98 7.20 -4.10 3.11
N GLU A 99 8.23 -4.92 2.88
CA GLU A 99 9.35 -5.04 3.83
C GLU A 99 10.19 -3.76 3.88
N ALA A 100 10.41 -3.08 2.74
CA ALA A 100 11.09 -1.79 2.73
C ALA A 100 10.29 -0.71 3.48
N ALA A 101 8.96 -0.72 3.36
CA ALA A 101 8.07 0.15 4.11
C ALA A 101 8.12 -0.14 5.62
N CYS A 102 8.10 -1.42 6.02
CA CYS A 102 8.32 -1.83 7.41
C CYS A 102 9.65 -1.30 7.95
N ALA A 103 10.73 -1.47 7.17
CA ALA A 103 12.07 -1.06 7.56
C ALA A 103 12.22 0.47 7.66
N ASP A 104 11.61 1.24 6.74
CA ASP A 104 11.60 2.71 6.81
C ASP A 104 10.84 3.18 8.06
N ALA A 105 9.67 2.61 8.35
CA ALA A 105 8.89 2.93 9.54
C ALA A 105 9.65 2.60 10.84
N ALA A 106 10.27 1.42 10.92
CA ALA A 106 11.08 1.02 12.07
C ALA A 106 12.29 1.95 12.25
N GLY A 107 12.97 2.32 11.15
CA GLY A 107 14.09 3.26 11.16
C GLY A 107 13.71 4.67 11.62
N ARG A 108 12.43 5.04 11.53
CA ARG A 108 11.86 6.27 12.06
C ARG A 108 11.38 6.15 13.51
N GLY A 109 11.50 4.98 14.12
CA GLY A 109 11.11 4.71 15.51
C GLY A 109 9.62 4.42 15.70
N LEU A 110 8.87 4.14 14.63
CA LEU A 110 7.46 3.74 14.72
C LEU A 110 7.38 2.25 15.10
N ALA A 111 6.60 1.94 16.14
CA ALA A 111 6.56 0.59 16.71
C ALA A 111 5.80 -0.43 15.86
N ALA A 112 4.82 0.03 15.08
CA ALA A 112 3.93 -0.85 14.33
C ALA A 112 3.56 -0.23 12.97
N MET A 113 3.15 -1.09 12.04
CA MET A 113 2.47 -0.70 10.80
C MET A 113 1.05 -1.24 10.77
N THR A 114 0.10 -0.35 10.51
CA THR A 114 -1.32 -0.66 10.33
C THR A 114 -1.75 -0.51 8.88
N LEU A 115 -2.86 -1.11 8.50
CA LEU A 115 -3.51 -0.92 7.20
C LEU A 115 -4.99 -1.27 7.25
N THR A 116 -5.78 -0.75 6.33
CA THR A 116 -7.16 -1.16 6.05
C THR A 116 -7.20 -1.93 4.73
N THR A 117 -7.93 -3.05 4.69
CA THR A 117 -8.00 -3.85 3.46
C THR A 117 -9.23 -4.75 3.39
N PHE A 118 -9.44 -5.40 2.24
CA PHE A 118 -10.46 -6.43 2.11
C PHE A 118 -10.03 -7.72 2.79
N ARG A 119 -10.89 -8.24 3.66
CA ARG A 119 -10.64 -9.40 4.52
C ARG A 119 -10.36 -10.67 3.73
N ASP A 120 -11.18 -10.94 2.71
CA ASP A 120 -11.22 -12.25 2.05
C ASP A 120 -10.63 -12.25 0.63
N VAL A 121 -10.26 -11.09 0.09
CA VAL A 121 -9.66 -10.97 -1.25
C VAL A 121 -8.24 -11.56 -1.24
N PRO A 122 -7.90 -12.58 -2.07
CA PRO A 122 -6.65 -13.35 -1.92
C PRO A 122 -5.35 -12.55 -1.91
N PHE A 123 -5.30 -11.43 -2.65
CA PHE A 123 -4.14 -10.55 -2.73
C PHE A 123 -4.13 -9.43 -1.67
N ASN A 124 -5.14 -9.38 -0.78
CA ASN A 124 -5.27 -8.46 0.34
C ASN A 124 -5.12 -9.21 1.68
N GLY A 125 -6.19 -9.41 2.45
CA GLY A 125 -6.14 -9.97 3.81
C GLY A 125 -5.27 -11.23 3.95
N PRO A 126 -5.49 -12.29 3.14
CA PRO A 126 -4.66 -13.49 3.19
C PRO A 126 -3.20 -13.25 2.77
N TRP A 127 -2.92 -12.27 1.92
CA TRP A 127 -1.55 -11.92 1.55
C TRP A 127 -0.84 -11.23 2.71
N TYR A 128 -1.46 -10.21 3.31
CA TYR A 128 -0.91 -9.53 4.49
C TYR A 128 -0.72 -10.46 5.68
N ALA A 129 -1.66 -11.39 5.92
CA ALA A 129 -1.52 -12.40 6.97
C ALA A 129 -0.25 -13.25 6.81
N ARG A 130 0.10 -13.63 5.56
CA ARG A 130 1.36 -14.34 5.27
C ARG A 130 2.60 -13.47 5.48
N MET A 131 2.45 -12.15 5.42
CA MET A 131 3.51 -11.16 5.66
C MET A 131 3.58 -10.74 7.13
N GLY A 132 2.94 -11.49 8.05
CA GLY A 132 3.04 -11.26 9.50
C GLY A 132 2.06 -10.24 10.07
N PHE A 133 1.09 -9.77 9.28
CA PHE A 133 0.02 -8.92 9.79
C PHE A 133 -1.07 -9.75 10.47
N THR A 134 -1.68 -9.18 11.51
CA THR A 134 -2.79 -9.78 12.26
C THR A 134 -3.93 -8.77 12.41
N GLU A 135 -5.15 -9.24 12.64
CA GLU A 135 -6.30 -8.33 12.82
C GLU A 135 -6.12 -7.48 14.08
N LEU A 136 -6.34 -6.16 13.95
CA LEU A 136 -6.32 -5.22 15.06
C LEU A 136 -7.75 -5.03 15.59
N PRO A 137 -8.05 -5.47 16.83
CA PRO A 137 -9.38 -5.34 17.42
C PRO A 137 -9.84 -3.89 17.51
N ARG A 138 -11.15 -3.65 17.37
CA ARG A 138 -11.74 -2.31 17.29
C ARG A 138 -11.47 -1.45 18.53
N GLU A 139 -11.33 -2.10 19.68
CA GLU A 139 -11.07 -1.50 20.99
C GLU A 139 -9.66 -0.91 21.08
N GLN A 140 -8.75 -1.33 20.20
CA GLN A 140 -7.36 -0.86 20.14
C GLN A 140 -7.17 0.28 19.14
N TRP A 141 -8.20 0.65 18.37
CA TRP A 141 -8.09 1.74 17.41
C TRP A 141 -8.09 3.08 18.13
N GLY A 142 -7.11 3.92 17.83
CA GLY A 142 -7.12 5.31 18.21
C GLY A 142 -8.09 6.14 17.37
N ALA A 143 -8.05 7.46 17.59
CA ALA A 143 -9.00 8.38 16.98
C ALA A 143 -8.73 8.55 15.48
N GLU A 144 -7.47 8.52 15.06
CA GLU A 144 -7.06 8.75 13.67
C GLU A 144 -7.38 7.54 12.81
N LEU A 145 -7.07 6.32 13.27
CA LEU A 145 -7.44 5.08 12.58
C LEU A 145 -8.95 4.89 12.50
N ALA A 146 -9.69 5.27 13.56
CA ALA A 146 -11.15 5.28 13.52
C ALA A 146 -11.73 6.34 12.57
N ALA A 147 -11.01 7.45 12.32
CA ALA A 147 -11.39 8.43 11.31
C ALA A 147 -11.11 7.92 9.90
N GLN A 148 -9.94 7.32 9.67
CA GLN A 148 -9.57 6.67 8.41
C GLN A 148 -10.62 5.63 8.00
N TRP A 149 -10.99 4.73 8.92
CA TRP A 149 -12.04 3.74 8.66
C TRP A 149 -13.38 4.34 8.22
N ARG A 150 -13.80 5.45 8.84
CA ARG A 150 -15.05 6.15 8.50
C ARG A 150 -14.99 6.79 7.11
N ALA A 151 -13.83 7.36 6.74
CA ALA A 151 -13.63 7.93 5.42
C ALA A 151 -13.72 6.87 4.31
N GLU A 152 -13.35 5.63 4.63
CA GLU A 152 -13.41 4.48 3.72
C GLU A 152 -14.76 3.74 3.72
N GLU A 153 -15.82 4.25 4.38
CA GLU A 153 -17.12 3.58 4.41
C GLU A 153 -17.70 3.31 3.01
N GLY A 154 -17.38 4.17 2.04
CA GLY A 154 -17.74 3.97 0.62
C GLY A 154 -17.09 2.75 -0.03
N LEU A 155 -16.02 2.19 0.57
CA LEU A 155 -15.32 0.99 0.12
C LEU A 155 -15.86 -0.29 0.74
N LEU A 156 -16.94 -0.24 1.54
CA LEU A 156 -17.56 -1.42 2.18
C LEU A 156 -18.38 -2.30 1.22
N VAL A 157 -17.93 -2.44 -0.03
CA VAL A 157 -18.52 -3.32 -1.04
C VAL A 157 -18.26 -4.81 -0.77
N ALA A 158 -17.31 -5.10 0.12
CA ALA A 158 -16.99 -6.41 0.66
C ALA A 158 -16.46 -6.27 2.10
N PRO A 159 -16.41 -7.36 2.91
CA PRO A 159 -15.89 -7.29 4.27
C PRO A 159 -14.47 -6.70 4.32
N ARG A 160 -14.31 -5.63 5.09
CA ARG A 160 -13.02 -4.98 5.35
C ARG A 160 -12.50 -5.35 6.74
N VAL A 161 -11.20 -5.14 6.94
CA VAL A 161 -10.50 -5.41 8.19
C VAL A 161 -9.35 -4.42 8.36
N VAL A 162 -9.04 -4.10 9.61
CA VAL A 162 -7.81 -3.40 9.98
C VAL A 162 -6.79 -4.43 10.42
N LEU A 163 -5.60 -4.39 9.84
CA LEU A 163 -4.50 -5.26 10.21
C LEU A 163 -3.34 -4.46 10.81
N CYS A 164 -2.55 -5.11 11.65
CA CYS A 164 -1.34 -4.56 12.28
C CYS A 164 -0.19 -5.56 12.24
N ARG A 165 1.04 -5.06 12.10
CA ARG A 165 2.30 -5.79 12.30
C ARG A 165 3.23 -4.96 13.18
N GLU A 166 3.68 -5.53 14.29
CA GLU A 166 4.76 -4.98 15.12
C GLU A 166 6.09 -5.01 14.36
N LEU A 167 6.91 -3.98 14.55
CA LEU A 167 8.15 -3.79 13.80
C LEU A 167 9.42 -4.13 14.61
N PHE A 168 9.34 -4.21 15.94
CA PHE A 168 10.42 -4.64 16.83
C PHE A 168 9.93 -5.10 18.21
#